data_AF-A0A6A4K6E5-F1
#
_entry.id   AF-A0A6A4K6E5-F1
#
_cell.length_a   1.000
_cell.length_b   1.000
_cell.length_c   1.000
_cell.angle_alpha   90.00
_cell.angle_beta   90.00
_cell.angle_gamma   90.00
#
_symmetry.space_group_name_H-M   'P 1'
#
loop_
_entity.id
_entity.type
_entity.pdbx_description
1 polymer ?
#
loop_
_entity_poly.entity_id
_entity_poly.type
_entity_poly.pdbx_seq_one_letter_code
_entity_poly.pdbx_strand_id
1 'polypeptide(L)'
;MIPFYDINAKLRYIKFCLLLFTFLFVLTGIALIIIGSTINEFYYEFMFFLRVDSVTPTTYLVFIGFLIFAVACVGLYGTLKSKAIVIGAFGGLLGLVCLLQLGAGVACHFLTGHLIDNLRTTMNETVWVYPYNDYAAQRMDAVQETLACCGMFSPKDWHQVYNGTEIPRSCCAFDDENSMCEYIHNTGCYTRLVHILKDSSRMLTTSSAVLAFMQLTGMAFAFYMAQSLRQQIRLRRDRKIMVTEQLLYSDADGTKSPI
;
A
#
# COMPACT_ATOMS: atom_id res chain seq x y z
N MET A 1 26.99 33.52 -21.66
CA MET A 1 26.14 33.77 -20.46
C MET A 1 24.72 33.19 -20.59
N ILE A 2 24.12 33.19 -21.79
CA ILE A 2 22.78 32.64 -22.11
C ILE A 2 22.54 31.15 -21.69
N PRO A 3 23.47 30.19 -21.89
CA PRO A 3 23.20 28.78 -21.54
C PRO A 3 23.06 28.54 -20.03
N PHE A 4 23.64 29.40 -19.18
CA PHE A 4 23.58 29.23 -17.72
C PHE A 4 22.24 29.68 -17.12
N TYR A 5 21.54 30.63 -17.76
CA TYR A 5 20.24 31.13 -17.31
C TYR A 5 19.12 30.11 -17.57
N ASP A 6 19.09 29.52 -18.76
CA ASP A 6 18.09 28.51 -19.14
C ASP A 6 18.21 27.22 -18.29
N ILE A 7 19.45 26.80 -17.98
CA ILE A 7 19.72 25.68 -17.07
C ILE A 7 19.12 25.92 -15.67
N ASN A 8 19.24 27.14 -15.13
CA ASN A 8 18.69 27.49 -13.81
C ASN A 8 17.17 27.63 -13.81
N ALA A 9 16.54 27.98 -14.94
CA ALA A 9 15.09 27.96 -15.07
C ALA A 9 14.54 26.52 -15.11
N LYS A 10 15.14 25.65 -15.93
CA LYS A 10 14.79 24.21 -16.02
C LYS A 10 14.93 23.49 -14.68
N LEU A 11 16.02 23.73 -13.96
CA LEU A 11 16.25 23.17 -12.63
C LEU A 11 15.22 23.65 -11.58
N ARG A 12 14.78 24.92 -11.66
CA ARG A 12 13.72 25.44 -10.77
C ARG A 12 12.38 24.76 -11.05
N TYR A 13 12.02 24.59 -12.32
CA TYR A 13 10.78 23.90 -12.70
C TYR A 13 10.77 22.45 -12.20
N ILE A 14 11.83 21.70 -12.46
CA ILE A 14 11.94 20.29 -12.03
C ILE A 14 11.94 20.16 -10.50
N LYS A 15 12.61 21.08 -9.80
CA LYS A 15 12.55 21.14 -8.33
C LYS A 15 11.13 21.37 -7.83
N PHE A 16 10.37 22.26 -8.47
CA PHE A 16 8.97 22.50 -8.12
C PHE A 16 8.10 21.26 -8.38
N CYS A 17 8.24 20.61 -9.53
CA CYS A 17 7.52 19.37 -9.84
C CYS A 17 7.82 18.26 -8.82
N LEU A 18 9.09 18.05 -8.46
CA LEU A 18 9.48 17.03 -7.48
C LEU A 18 8.96 17.37 -6.08
N LEU A 19 8.96 18.64 -5.70
CA LEU A 19 8.40 19.12 -4.43
C LEU A 19 6.89 18.87 -4.36
N LEU A 20 6.17 19.22 -5.43
CA LEU A 20 4.72 19.02 -5.54
C LEU A 20 4.38 17.52 -5.46
N PHE A 21 5.08 16.69 -6.24
CA PHE A 21 4.89 15.24 -6.23
C PHE A 21 5.12 14.64 -4.84
N THR A 22 6.19 15.07 -4.16
CA THR A 22 6.50 14.57 -2.82
C THR A 22 5.48 15.05 -1.78
N PHE A 23 4.97 16.29 -1.92
CA PHE A 23 3.90 16.79 -1.06
C PHE A 23 2.60 15.99 -1.24
N LEU A 24 2.22 15.64 -2.47
CA LEU A 24 1.08 14.76 -2.72
C LEU A 24 1.28 13.39 -2.05
N PHE A 25 2.48 12.83 -2.06
CA PHE A 25 2.79 11.56 -1.38
C PHE A 25 2.71 11.66 0.14
N VAL A 26 3.05 12.81 0.73
CA VAL A 26 2.83 13.05 2.16
C VAL A 26 1.33 13.01 2.48
N LEU A 27 0.51 13.71 1.68
CA LEU A 27 -0.95 13.74 1.87
C LEU A 27 -1.57 12.35 1.72
N THR A 28 -1.17 11.58 0.70
CA THR A 28 -1.68 10.22 0.53
C THR A 28 -1.24 9.30 1.66
N GLY A 29 0.01 9.39 2.13
CA GLY A 29 0.49 8.63 3.28
C GLY A 29 -0.31 8.90 4.55
N ILE A 30 -0.57 10.18 4.87
CA ILE A 30 -1.39 10.57 6.02
C ILE A 30 -2.83 10.07 5.87
N ALA A 31 -3.44 10.23 4.69
CA ALA A 31 -4.80 9.77 4.44
C ALA A 31 -4.94 8.26 4.63
N LEU A 32 -3.97 7.46 4.14
CA LEU A 32 -3.95 6.01 4.34
C LEU A 32 -3.82 5.64 5.81
N ILE A 33 -2.99 6.34 6.59
CA ILE A 33 -2.85 6.09 8.03
C ILE A 33 -4.16 6.38 8.76
N ILE A 34 -4.82 7.51 8.46
CA ILE A 34 -6.10 7.88 9.09
C ILE A 34 -7.18 6.86 8.73
N ILE A 35 -7.39 6.60 7.43
CA ILE A 35 -8.40 5.65 6.97
C ILE A 35 -8.13 4.26 7.55
N GLY A 36 -6.87 3.81 7.50
CA GLY A 36 -6.49 2.49 8.01
C GLY A 36 -6.68 2.35 9.52
N SER A 37 -6.31 3.37 10.31
CA SER A 37 -6.47 3.34 11.77
C SER A 37 -7.94 3.38 12.17
N THR A 38 -8.76 4.24 11.55
CA THR A 38 -10.20 4.30 11.82
C THR A 38 -10.87 2.96 11.54
N ILE A 39 -10.60 2.34 10.38
CA ILE A 39 -11.18 1.03 10.07
C ILE A 39 -10.66 -0.02 11.04
N ASN A 40 -9.38 0.03 11.44
CA ASN A 40 -8.82 -0.96 12.36
C ASN A 40 -9.48 -0.92 13.74
N GLU A 41 -9.82 0.26 14.27
CA GLU A 41 -10.56 0.41 15.53
C GLU A 41 -11.94 -0.25 15.48
N PHE A 42 -12.70 -0.02 14.40
CA PHE A 42 -13.98 -0.72 14.19
C PHE A 42 -13.80 -2.23 14.07
N TYR A 43 -12.73 -2.70 13.43
CA TYR A 43 -12.45 -4.13 13.29
C TYR A 43 -11.91 -4.78 14.55
N TYR A 44 -11.21 -4.06 15.45
CA TYR A 44 -10.71 -4.62 16.71
C TYR A 44 -11.85 -5.04 17.63
N GLU A 45 -12.93 -4.27 17.69
CA GLU A 45 -14.12 -4.64 18.46
C GLU A 45 -14.75 -5.94 17.93
N PHE A 46 -14.74 -6.17 16.62
CA PHE A 46 -15.21 -7.43 16.01
C PHE A 46 -14.21 -8.59 16.11
N MET A 47 -12.90 -8.33 16.01
CA MET A 47 -11.84 -9.36 15.99
C MET A 47 -11.49 -9.87 17.39
N PHE A 48 -11.72 -9.09 18.45
CA PHE A 48 -11.64 -9.57 19.84
C PHE A 48 -12.55 -10.79 20.08
N PHE A 49 -13.73 -10.81 19.46
CA PHE A 49 -14.64 -11.96 19.51
C PHE A 49 -14.17 -13.15 18.67
N LEU A 50 -13.34 -12.90 17.64
CA LEU A 50 -12.97 -13.93 16.65
C LEU A 50 -11.58 -14.55 16.85
N ARG A 51 -10.76 -14.21 17.86
CA ARG A 51 -9.45 -14.86 18.16
C ARG A 51 -8.68 -15.31 16.89
N VAL A 52 -8.41 -14.39 15.96
CA VAL A 52 -7.61 -14.67 14.77
C VAL A 52 -6.33 -13.84 14.86
N ASP A 53 -5.20 -14.51 15.10
CA ASP A 53 -3.85 -13.93 15.08
C ASP A 53 -3.38 -13.72 13.63
N SER A 54 -4.13 -12.94 12.86
CA SER A 54 -3.87 -12.71 11.44
C SER A 54 -3.65 -11.22 11.17
N VAL A 55 -2.62 -10.88 10.39
CA VAL A 55 -2.40 -9.53 9.89
C VAL A 55 -3.62 -9.12 9.06
N THR A 56 -4.44 -8.20 9.59
CA THR A 56 -5.64 -7.72 8.89
C THR A 56 -5.27 -6.87 7.67
N PRO A 57 -6.10 -6.87 6.60
CA PRO A 57 -5.90 -5.97 5.47
C PRO A 57 -5.75 -4.49 5.86
N THR A 58 -6.40 -4.09 6.95
CA THR A 58 -6.30 -2.75 7.57
C THR A 58 -4.92 -2.47 8.15
N THR A 59 -4.32 -3.42 8.87
CA THR A 59 -2.97 -3.28 9.43
C THR A 59 -1.93 -3.09 8.32
N TYR A 60 -2.09 -3.83 7.22
CA TYR A 60 -1.25 -3.69 6.03
C TYR A 60 -1.35 -2.29 5.40
N LEU A 61 -2.58 -1.74 5.31
CA LEU A 61 -2.84 -0.41 4.74
C LEU A 61 -2.17 0.70 5.56
N VAL A 62 -2.22 0.62 6.90
CA VAL A 62 -1.52 1.56 7.79
C VAL A 62 0.00 1.47 7.62
N PHE A 63 0.54 0.25 7.55
CA PHE A 63 1.98 0.02 7.37
C PHE A 63 2.51 0.63 6.06
N ILE A 64 1.79 0.42 4.95
CA ILE A 64 2.12 1.06 3.67
C ILE A 64 2.05 2.58 3.79
N GLY A 65 1.00 3.11 4.42
CA GLY A 65 0.85 4.56 4.62
C GLY A 65 2.05 5.18 5.35
N PHE A 66 2.53 4.52 6.39
CA PHE A 66 3.72 4.93 7.13
C PHE A 66 4.99 4.91 6.26
N LEU A 67 5.20 3.85 5.48
CA LEU A 67 6.34 3.77 4.56
C LEU A 67 6.33 4.88 3.52
N ILE A 68 5.17 5.14 2.89
CA ILE A 68 5.01 6.21 1.90
C ILE A 68 5.31 7.57 2.54
N PHE A 69 4.75 7.83 3.73
CA PHE A 69 5.00 9.08 4.47
C PHE A 69 6.49 9.28 4.79
N ALA A 70 7.16 8.25 5.30
CA ALA A 70 8.58 8.32 5.65
C ALA A 70 9.46 8.60 4.41
N VAL A 71 9.24 7.87 3.32
CA VAL A 71 9.96 8.07 2.05
C VAL A 71 9.70 9.48 1.49
N ALA A 72 8.46 9.96 1.57
CA ALA A 72 8.10 11.30 1.13
C ALA A 72 8.79 12.38 1.98
N CYS A 73 8.91 12.22 3.29
CA CYS A 73 9.66 13.15 4.15
C CYS A 73 11.14 13.26 3.72
N VAL A 74 11.78 12.12 3.40
CA VAL A 74 13.15 12.10 2.87
C VAL A 74 13.24 12.84 1.53
N GLY A 75 12.30 12.62 0.62
CA GLY A 75 12.21 13.33 -0.66
C GLY A 75 12.04 14.85 -0.49
N LEU A 76 11.18 15.27 0.46
CA LEU A 76 10.90 16.67 0.75
C LEU A 76 12.15 17.35 1.31
N TYR A 77 12.77 16.74 2.31
CA TYR A 77 14.01 17.22 2.91
C TYR A 77 15.15 17.32 1.87
N GLY A 78 15.33 16.27 1.07
CA GLY A 78 16.35 16.23 0.02
C GLY A 78 16.19 17.34 -1.01
N THR A 79 14.96 17.57 -1.45
CA THR A 79 14.61 18.59 -2.46
C THR A 79 14.79 20.01 -1.90
N LEU A 80 14.30 20.27 -0.68
CA LEU A 80 14.40 21.57 -0.01
C LEU A 80 15.85 21.96 0.24
N LYS A 81 16.65 21.06 0.80
CA LYS A 81 18.08 21.31 1.09
C LYS A 81 18.98 21.13 -0.14
N SER A 82 18.42 20.77 -1.30
CA SER A 82 19.13 20.55 -2.56
C SER A 82 20.36 19.63 -2.38
N LYS A 83 20.22 18.58 -1.57
CA LYS A 83 21.27 17.60 -1.27
C LYS A 83 21.17 16.44 -2.26
N ALA A 84 22.05 16.42 -3.24
CA ALA A 84 22.01 15.43 -4.34
C ALA A 84 22.15 13.96 -3.89
N ILE A 85 22.82 13.70 -2.76
CA ILE A 85 22.93 12.36 -2.18
C ILE A 85 21.57 11.93 -1.62
N VAL A 86 20.90 12.79 -0.87
CA VAL A 86 19.59 12.51 -0.26
C VAL A 86 18.51 12.33 -1.33
N ILE A 87 18.49 13.18 -2.37
CA ILE A 87 17.55 13.02 -3.50
C ILE A 87 17.80 11.71 -4.25
N GLY A 88 19.07 11.31 -4.41
CA GLY A 88 19.42 10.01 -4.99
C GLY A 88 18.98 8.84 -4.12
N ALA A 89 19.13 8.95 -2.79
CA ALA A 89 18.63 7.94 -1.85
C ALA A 89 17.10 7.83 -1.88
N PHE A 90 16.38 8.94 -2.00
CA PHE A 90 14.93 8.95 -2.22
C PHE A 90 14.54 8.18 -3.49
N GLY A 91 15.21 8.42 -4.62
CA GLY A 91 14.99 7.66 -5.86
C GLY A 91 15.26 6.16 -5.69
N GLY A 92 16.33 5.79 -4.99
CA GLY A 92 16.64 4.39 -4.68
C GLY A 92 15.60 3.72 -3.77
N LEU A 93 15.11 4.44 -2.75
CA LEU A 93 14.05 3.96 -1.87
C LEU A 93 12.74 3.74 -2.63
N LEU A 94 12.36 4.65 -3.55
CA LEU A 94 11.21 4.45 -4.43
C LEU A 94 11.36 3.19 -5.29
N GLY A 95 12.56 2.94 -5.84
CA GLY A 95 12.85 1.72 -6.59
C GLY A 95 12.72 0.45 -5.74
N LEU A 96 13.26 0.46 -4.51
CA LEU A 96 13.14 -0.67 -3.59
C LEU A 96 11.68 -0.95 -3.22
N VAL A 97 10.92 0.09 -2.87
CA VAL A 97 9.48 -0.04 -2.57
C VAL A 97 8.73 -0.58 -3.79
N CYS A 98 9.02 -0.10 -5.00
CA CYS A 98 8.41 -0.58 -6.23
C CYS A 98 8.63 -2.09 -6.43
N LEU A 99 9.85 -2.58 -6.20
CA LEU A 99 10.16 -4.02 -6.31
C LEU A 99 9.39 -4.85 -5.29
N LEU A 100 9.38 -4.42 -4.02
CA LEU A 100 8.65 -5.11 -2.95
C LEU A 100 7.14 -5.12 -3.23
N GLN A 101 6.60 -4.02 -3.72
CA GLN A 101 5.18 -3.85 -4.01
C GLN A 101 4.71 -4.69 -5.20
N LEU A 102 5.52 -4.79 -6.26
CA LEU A 102 5.25 -5.69 -7.37
C LEU A 102 5.31 -7.15 -6.91
N GLY A 103 6.32 -7.51 -6.11
CA GLY A 103 6.42 -8.85 -5.52
C GLY A 103 5.19 -9.21 -4.67
N ALA A 104 4.76 -8.30 -3.80
CA ALA A 104 3.56 -8.47 -2.99
C ALA A 104 2.28 -8.57 -3.85
N GLY A 105 2.15 -7.76 -4.90
CA GLY A 105 1.00 -7.79 -5.81
C GLY A 105 0.89 -9.12 -6.56
N VAL A 106 2.01 -9.65 -7.03
CA VAL A 106 2.09 -10.97 -7.68
C VAL A 106 1.80 -12.09 -6.68
N ALA A 107 2.41 -12.05 -5.50
CA ALA A 107 2.18 -13.03 -4.44
C ALA A 107 0.71 -13.06 -4.01
N CYS A 108 0.08 -11.89 -3.84
CA CYS A 108 -1.35 -11.78 -3.50
C CYS A 108 -2.24 -12.45 -4.54
N HIS A 109 -1.96 -12.24 -5.84
CA HIS A 109 -2.72 -12.86 -6.92
C HIS A 109 -2.67 -14.39 -6.84
N PHE A 110 -1.47 -14.98 -6.74
CA PHE A 110 -1.32 -16.43 -6.63
C PHE A 110 -1.89 -17.01 -5.35
N LEU A 111 -1.63 -16.34 -4.22
CA LEU A 111 -2.14 -16.77 -2.92
C LEU A 111 -3.67 -16.75 -2.89
N THR A 112 -4.31 -15.76 -3.54
CA THR A 112 -5.78 -15.71 -3.64
C THR A 112 -6.34 -16.94 -4.35
N GLY A 113 -5.69 -17.40 -5.41
CA GLY A 113 -6.08 -18.64 -6.10
C GLY A 113 -6.03 -19.84 -5.17
N HIS A 114 -4.90 -20.04 -4.49
CA HIS A 114 -4.72 -21.14 -3.53
C HIS A 114 -5.69 -21.06 -2.35
N LEU A 115 -5.95 -19.85 -1.83
CA LEU A 115 -6.92 -19.62 -0.76
C LEU A 115 -8.33 -20.02 -1.18
N ILE A 116 -8.76 -19.69 -2.41
CA ILE A 116 -10.07 -20.06 -2.92
C ILE A 116 -10.23 -21.58 -3.04
N ASP A 117 -9.18 -22.28 -3.48
CA ASP A 117 -9.19 -23.74 -3.60
C ASP A 117 -9.32 -24.42 -2.23
N ASN A 118 -8.53 -23.97 -1.24
CA ASN A 118 -8.59 -24.50 0.12
C ASN A 118 -9.90 -24.14 0.82
N LEU A 119 -10.42 -22.94 0.56
CA LEU A 119 -11.66 -22.44 1.17
C LEU A 119 -12.83 -23.37 0.91
N ARG A 120 -12.92 -23.97 -0.28
CA ARG A 120 -13.98 -24.93 -0.59
C ARG A 120 -13.96 -26.10 0.39
N THR A 121 -12.81 -26.74 0.57
CA THR A 121 -12.68 -27.91 1.44
C THR A 121 -12.93 -27.53 2.91
N THR A 122 -12.33 -26.43 3.37
CA THR A 122 -12.49 -25.96 4.76
C THR A 122 -13.93 -25.58 5.08
N MET A 123 -14.65 -24.89 4.19
CA MET A 123 -16.06 -24.55 4.42
C MET A 123 -16.94 -25.80 4.44
N ASN A 124 -16.68 -26.76 3.56
CA ASN A 124 -17.43 -28.02 3.56
C ASN A 124 -17.26 -28.75 4.90
N GLU A 125 -16.01 -28.93 5.36
CA GLU A 125 -15.72 -29.54 6.66
C GLU A 125 -16.38 -28.77 7.82
N THR A 126 -16.33 -27.44 7.78
CA THR A 126 -16.91 -26.57 8.82
C THR A 126 -18.42 -26.75 8.92
N VAL A 127 -19.14 -26.83 7.78
CA VAL A 127 -20.59 -27.09 7.76
C VAL A 127 -20.91 -28.48 8.29
N TRP A 128 -20.11 -29.50 7.95
CA TRP A 128 -20.32 -30.87 8.43
C TRP A 128 -20.14 -31.03 9.95
N VAL A 129 -19.14 -30.37 10.53
CA VAL A 129 -18.86 -30.47 11.97
C VAL A 129 -19.63 -29.45 12.81
N TYR A 130 -20.37 -28.53 12.17
CA TYR A 130 -21.10 -27.43 12.80
C TYR A 130 -21.92 -27.87 14.04
N PRO A 131 -22.74 -28.95 14.01
CA PRO A 131 -23.57 -29.33 15.17
C PRO A 131 -22.78 -29.87 16.37
N TYR A 132 -21.53 -30.28 16.14
CA TYR A 132 -20.71 -31.01 17.12
C TYR A 132 -19.54 -30.19 17.66
N ASN A 133 -19.27 -29.03 17.05
CA ASN A 133 -18.11 -28.22 17.36
C ASN A 133 -18.50 -26.74 17.48
N ASP A 134 -18.61 -26.27 18.72
CA ASP A 134 -18.98 -24.89 19.06
C ASP A 134 -18.06 -23.84 18.39
N TYR A 135 -16.78 -24.15 18.22
CA TYR A 135 -15.84 -23.25 17.57
C TYR A 135 -16.13 -23.13 16.07
N ALA A 136 -16.43 -24.24 15.40
CA ALA A 136 -16.84 -24.23 13.99
C ALA A 136 -18.20 -23.51 13.82
N ALA A 137 -19.13 -23.73 14.76
CA ALA A 137 -20.43 -23.08 14.76
C ALA A 137 -20.32 -21.56 14.85
N GLN A 138 -19.61 -21.05 15.87
CA GLN A 138 -19.40 -19.60 16.06
C GLN A 138 -18.74 -18.94 14.84
N ARG A 139 -17.79 -19.61 14.19
CA ARG A 139 -17.11 -19.10 12.99
C ARG A 139 -18.05 -19.02 11.80
N MET A 140 -18.84 -20.05 11.58
CA MET A 140 -19.80 -20.09 10.47
C MET A 140 -20.94 -19.09 10.70
N ASP A 141 -21.44 -18.96 11.92
CA ASP A 141 -22.47 -17.98 12.29
C ASP A 141 -21.99 -16.55 12.03
N ALA A 142 -20.79 -16.22 12.48
CA ALA A 142 -20.20 -14.90 12.23
C ALA A 142 -20.06 -14.62 10.73
N VAL A 143 -19.69 -15.61 9.91
CA VAL A 143 -19.61 -15.46 8.46
C VAL A 143 -20.99 -15.22 7.85
N GLN A 144 -22.00 -15.96 8.30
CA GLN A 144 -23.38 -15.87 7.80
C GLN A 144 -24.01 -14.51 8.09
N GLU A 145 -23.85 -14.03 9.33
CA GLU A 145 -24.33 -12.72 9.76
C GLU A 145 -23.57 -11.59 9.06
N THR A 146 -22.23 -11.66 9.02
CA THR A 146 -21.39 -10.59 8.45
C THR A 146 -21.58 -10.45 6.94
N LEU A 147 -21.76 -11.57 6.23
CA LEU A 147 -21.86 -11.59 4.77
C LEU A 147 -23.30 -11.71 4.26
N ALA A 148 -24.29 -11.74 5.15
CA ALA A 148 -25.70 -11.92 4.81
C ALA A 148 -25.91 -13.10 3.86
N CYS A 149 -25.41 -14.27 4.27
CA CYS A 149 -25.39 -15.51 3.47
C CYS A 149 -25.82 -16.72 4.32
N CYS A 150 -26.17 -17.83 3.68
CA CYS A 150 -26.56 -19.05 4.39
C CYS A 150 -26.06 -20.32 3.69
N GLY A 151 -25.60 -21.26 4.51
CA GLY A 151 -24.94 -22.49 4.06
C GLY A 151 -23.64 -22.23 3.31
N MET A 152 -23.10 -23.27 2.67
CA MET A 152 -21.90 -23.16 1.85
C MET A 152 -22.24 -22.59 0.46
N PHE A 153 -23.12 -23.27 -0.25
CA PHE A 153 -23.65 -22.90 -1.56
C PHE A 153 -25.11 -22.44 -1.49
N SER A 154 -25.88 -22.94 -0.52
CA SER A 154 -27.32 -22.65 -0.38
C SER A 154 -27.81 -22.93 1.04
N PRO A 155 -28.92 -22.32 1.50
CA PRO A 155 -29.60 -22.72 2.74
C PRO A 155 -29.89 -24.23 2.85
N LYS A 156 -30.10 -24.89 1.70
CA LYS A 156 -30.41 -26.33 1.64
C LYS A 156 -29.25 -27.22 2.12
N ASP A 157 -28.04 -26.70 2.22
CA ASP A 157 -26.89 -27.46 2.71
C ASP A 157 -27.11 -27.91 4.16
N TRP A 158 -27.89 -27.16 4.94
CA TRP A 158 -28.24 -27.50 6.33
C TRP A 158 -29.14 -28.73 6.45
N HIS A 159 -29.91 -29.07 5.42
CA HIS A 159 -30.79 -30.23 5.46
C HIS A 159 -30.02 -31.54 5.60
N GLN A 160 -28.80 -31.59 5.06
CA GLN A 160 -27.91 -32.76 5.16
C GLN A 160 -27.27 -32.88 6.54
N VAL A 161 -27.18 -31.76 7.27
CA VAL A 161 -26.54 -31.67 8.59
C VAL A 161 -27.55 -31.99 9.70
N TYR A 162 -28.75 -31.41 9.64
CA TYR A 162 -29.80 -31.57 10.65
C TYR A 162 -30.84 -32.66 10.34
N ASN A 163 -30.77 -33.32 9.18
CA ASN A 163 -31.77 -34.30 8.72
C ASN A 163 -33.21 -33.75 8.75
N GLY A 164 -33.40 -32.49 8.31
CA GLY A 164 -34.67 -31.79 8.36
C GLY A 164 -34.64 -30.44 7.62
N THR A 165 -35.64 -29.59 7.85
CA THR A 165 -35.68 -28.21 7.32
C THR A 165 -35.12 -27.18 8.30
N GLU A 166 -34.41 -27.64 9.34
CA GLU A 166 -33.80 -26.78 10.34
C GLU A 166 -32.59 -26.04 9.75
N ILE A 167 -32.44 -24.78 10.16
CA ILE A 167 -31.35 -23.90 9.77
C ILE A 167 -30.85 -23.12 11.00
N PRO A 168 -29.56 -22.74 11.04
CA PRO A 168 -29.04 -21.85 12.07
C PRO A 168 -29.74 -20.49 12.09
N ARG A 169 -29.87 -19.87 13.26
CA ARG A 169 -30.43 -18.51 13.39
C ARG A 169 -29.60 -17.45 12.66
N SER A 170 -28.29 -17.63 12.57
CA SER A 170 -27.35 -16.78 11.83
C SER A 170 -27.64 -16.69 10.32
N CYS A 171 -28.42 -17.63 9.76
CA CYS A 171 -28.93 -17.55 8.39
C CYS A 171 -30.13 -16.62 8.22
N CYS A 172 -30.72 -16.15 9.32
CA CYS A 172 -31.93 -15.36 9.30
C CYS A 172 -31.63 -13.87 9.12
N ALA A 173 -32.29 -13.26 8.14
CA ALA A 173 -32.20 -11.83 7.88
C ALA A 173 -33.15 -11.01 8.77
N PHE A 174 -34.34 -11.57 9.06
CA PHE A 174 -35.39 -10.93 9.86
C PHE A 174 -36.21 -11.99 10.60
N ASP A 175 -36.38 -11.77 11.90
CA ASP A 175 -37.27 -12.54 12.76
C ASP A 175 -38.68 -11.91 12.77
N ASP A 176 -39.71 -12.74 12.88
CA ASP A 176 -41.09 -12.32 13.12
C ASP A 176 -41.33 -11.93 14.60
N GLU A 177 -42.54 -11.46 14.92
CA GLU A 177 -42.92 -11.11 16.31
C GLU A 177 -42.80 -12.28 17.29
N ASN A 178 -42.75 -13.52 16.81
CA ASN A 178 -42.64 -14.74 17.60
C ASN A 178 -41.20 -15.31 17.61
N SER A 179 -40.21 -14.53 17.17
CA SER A 179 -38.80 -14.94 17.08
C SER A 179 -38.56 -16.16 16.18
N MET A 180 -39.42 -16.37 15.18
CA MET A 180 -39.24 -17.33 14.10
C MET A 180 -38.67 -16.62 12.87
N CYS A 181 -37.79 -17.32 12.15
CA CYS A 181 -37.15 -16.74 10.99
C CYS A 181 -38.13 -16.56 9.83
N GLU A 182 -38.43 -15.31 9.48
CA GLU A 182 -39.34 -14.98 8.37
C GLU A 182 -38.59 -14.95 7.03
N TYR A 183 -37.38 -14.39 7.02
CA TYR A 183 -36.57 -14.22 5.81
C TYR A 183 -35.19 -14.86 5.93
N ILE A 184 -34.89 -15.79 5.03
CA ILE A 184 -33.61 -16.51 4.98
C ILE A 184 -32.71 -15.93 3.90
N HIS A 185 -31.42 -15.80 4.19
CA HIS A 185 -30.43 -15.43 3.17
C HIS A 185 -30.30 -16.52 2.10
N ASN A 186 -30.80 -16.25 0.89
CA ASN A 186 -30.79 -17.24 -0.20
C ASN A 186 -29.43 -17.45 -0.89
N THR A 187 -28.41 -16.63 -0.58
CA THR A 187 -27.08 -16.74 -1.20
C THR A 187 -26.12 -17.56 -0.35
N GLY A 188 -25.41 -18.51 -0.96
CA GLY A 188 -24.35 -19.28 -0.31
C GLY A 188 -23.12 -18.46 0.07
N CYS A 189 -22.55 -18.75 1.23
CA CYS A 189 -21.40 -18.03 1.77
C CYS A 189 -20.12 -18.22 0.97
N TYR A 190 -19.90 -19.39 0.37
CA TYR A 190 -18.72 -19.64 -0.48
C TYR A 190 -18.68 -18.67 -1.66
N THR A 191 -19.81 -18.47 -2.34
CA THR A 191 -19.89 -17.57 -3.50
C THR A 191 -19.59 -16.11 -3.11
N ARG A 192 -20.15 -15.66 -1.99
CA ARG A 192 -19.90 -14.32 -1.43
C ARG A 192 -18.43 -14.13 -1.08
N LEU A 193 -17.85 -15.09 -0.38
CA LEU A 193 -16.47 -15.02 0.07
C LEU A 193 -15.48 -15.08 -1.09
N VAL A 194 -15.71 -15.94 -2.09
CA VAL A 194 -14.91 -15.98 -3.32
C VAL A 194 -14.99 -14.66 -4.09
N HIS A 195 -16.18 -14.06 -4.18
CA HIS A 195 -16.35 -12.74 -4.81
C HIS A 195 -15.52 -11.68 -4.10
N ILE A 196 -15.62 -11.61 -2.76
CA ILE A 196 -14.84 -10.67 -1.93
C ILE A 196 -13.34 -10.90 -2.09
N LEU A 197 -12.87 -12.14 -2.05
CA LEU A 197 -11.45 -12.47 -2.21
C LEU A 197 -10.92 -12.07 -3.59
N LYS A 198 -11.66 -12.39 -4.66
CA LYS A 198 -11.28 -12.03 -6.03
C LYS A 198 -11.28 -10.52 -6.25
N ASP A 199 -12.29 -9.81 -5.75
CA ASP A 199 -12.36 -8.36 -5.91
C ASP A 199 -11.31 -7.64 -5.07
N SER A 200 -11.09 -8.08 -3.83
CA SER A 200 -10.02 -7.54 -2.97
C SER A 200 -8.65 -7.74 -3.61
N SER A 201 -8.38 -8.95 -4.12
CA SER A 201 -7.15 -9.27 -4.86
C SER A 201 -7.00 -8.39 -6.10
N ARG A 202 -8.07 -8.25 -6.91
CA ARG A 202 -8.08 -7.39 -8.09
C ARG A 202 -7.77 -5.94 -7.73
N MET A 203 -8.44 -5.38 -6.72
CA MET A 203 -8.21 -4.00 -6.26
C MET A 203 -6.79 -3.78 -5.76
N LEU A 204 -6.21 -4.74 -5.01
CA LEU A 204 -4.83 -4.68 -4.52
C LEU A 204 -3.82 -4.74 -5.69
N THR A 205 -4.01 -5.67 -6.63
CA THR A 205 -3.13 -5.80 -7.80
C THR A 205 -3.19 -4.56 -8.68
N THR A 206 -4.39 -4.00 -8.94
CA THR A 206 -4.53 -2.77 -9.74
C THR A 206 -3.91 -1.57 -9.03
N SER A 207 -4.13 -1.44 -7.73
CA SER A 207 -3.54 -0.34 -6.93
C SER A 207 -2.02 -0.43 -6.90
N SER A 208 -1.48 -1.64 -6.75
CA SER A 208 -0.03 -1.91 -6.82
C SER A 208 0.56 -1.52 -8.18
N ALA A 209 -0.10 -1.84 -9.29
CA ALA A 209 0.38 -1.45 -10.62
C ALA A 209 0.40 0.08 -10.83
N VAL A 210 -0.66 0.77 -10.40
CA VAL A 210 -0.77 2.24 -10.48
C VAL A 210 0.32 2.92 -9.64
N LEU A 211 0.49 2.47 -8.39
CA LEU A 211 1.51 3.01 -7.49
C LEU A 211 2.92 2.75 -8.02
N ALA A 212 3.19 1.58 -8.63
CA ALA A 212 4.47 1.28 -9.26
C ALA A 212 4.78 2.25 -10.41
N PHE A 213 3.79 2.53 -11.28
CA PHE A 213 3.96 3.52 -12.34
C PHE A 213 4.27 4.91 -11.79
N MET A 214 3.54 5.35 -10.75
CA MET A 214 3.83 6.62 -10.08
C MET A 214 5.24 6.65 -9.48
N GLN A 215 5.68 5.58 -8.81
CA GLN A 215 7.02 5.49 -8.23
C GLN A 215 8.13 5.53 -9.30
N LEU A 216 7.94 4.88 -10.45
CA LEU A 216 8.89 4.95 -11.57
C LEU A 216 9.04 6.37 -12.11
N THR A 217 7.94 7.12 -12.23
CA THR A 217 8.02 8.54 -12.63
C THR A 217 8.76 9.38 -11.58
N GLY A 218 8.45 9.19 -10.29
CA GLY A 218 9.16 9.85 -9.19
C GLY A 218 10.64 9.50 -9.14
N MET A 219 10.99 8.24 -9.39
CA MET A 219 12.37 7.76 -9.47
C MET A 219 13.13 8.41 -10.62
N ALA A 220 12.53 8.51 -11.81
CA ALA A 220 13.13 9.18 -12.96
C ALA A 220 13.42 10.66 -12.66
N PHE A 221 12.45 11.38 -12.09
CA PHE A 221 12.64 12.78 -11.69
C PHE A 221 13.70 12.94 -10.60
N ALA A 222 13.70 12.06 -9.59
CA ALA A 222 14.67 12.08 -8.51
C ALA A 222 16.10 11.87 -9.03
N PHE A 223 16.34 10.86 -9.86
CA PHE A 223 17.67 10.61 -10.42
C PHE A 223 18.12 11.70 -11.38
N TYR A 224 17.22 12.20 -12.23
CA TYR A 224 17.52 13.35 -13.09
C TYR A 224 17.93 14.58 -12.26
N MET A 225 17.18 14.90 -11.20
CA MET A 225 17.50 16.02 -10.32
C MET A 225 18.79 15.80 -9.52
N ALA A 226 19.03 14.57 -9.03
CA ALA A 226 20.26 14.22 -8.34
C ALA A 226 21.48 14.38 -9.26
N GLN A 227 21.39 13.93 -10.52
CA GLN A 227 22.46 14.05 -11.50
C GLN A 227 22.74 15.51 -11.85
N SER A 228 21.70 16.31 -12.12
CA SER A 228 21.84 17.73 -12.45
C SER A 228 22.42 18.55 -11.29
N LEU A 229 22.03 18.25 -10.04
CA LEU A 229 22.65 18.85 -8.85
C LEU A 229 24.11 18.43 -8.67
N ARG A 230 24.44 17.15 -8.88
CA ARG A 230 25.84 16.68 -8.85
C ARG A 230 26.68 17.40 -9.90
N GLN A 231 26.14 17.59 -11.09
CA GLN A 231 26.82 18.32 -12.17
C GLN A 231 27.04 19.79 -11.79
N GLN A 232 26.03 20.48 -11.23
CA GLN A 232 26.19 21.85 -10.71
C GLN A 232 27.27 21.96 -9.63
N ILE A 233 27.29 21.01 -8.68
CA ILE A 233 28.30 21.00 -7.60
C ILE A 233 29.70 20.78 -8.16
N ARG A 234 29.87 19.88 -9.13
CA ARG A 234 31.16 19.66 -9.82
C ARG A 234 31.60 20.92 -10.55
N LEU A 235 30.76 21.51 -11.40
CA LEU A 235 31.08 22.74 -12.12
C LEU A 235 31.44 23.92 -11.21
N ARG A 236 30.79 24.04 -10.04
CA ARG A 236 31.15 25.08 -9.05
C ARG A 236 32.48 24.81 -8.38
N ARG A 237 32.82 23.54 -8.12
CA ARG A 237 34.13 23.16 -7.57
C ARG A 237 35.24 23.46 -8.56
N ASP A 238 35.07 23.03 -9.81
CA ASP A 238 36.06 23.24 -10.87
C ASP A 238 36.29 24.74 -11.13
N ARG A 239 35.22 25.56 -11.13
CA ARG A 239 35.33 27.02 -11.23
C ARG A 239 36.16 27.62 -10.09
N LYS A 240 36.00 27.14 -8.85
CA LYS A 240 36.79 27.65 -7.72
C LYS A 240 38.28 27.33 -7.89
N ILE A 241 38.61 26.12 -8.34
CA ILE A 241 40.00 25.72 -8.60
C ILE A 241 40.61 26.61 -9.68
N MET A 242 39.91 26.79 -10.81
CA MET A 242 40.39 27.65 -11.91
C MET A 242 40.67 29.09 -11.45
N VAL A 243 39.80 29.68 -10.62
CA VAL A 243 40.01 31.04 -10.08
C VAL A 243 41.18 31.08 -9.11
N THR A 244 41.34 30.07 -8.25
CA THR A 244 42.48 30.00 -7.32
C THR A 244 43.81 29.86 -8.06
N GLU A 245 43.88 29.05 -9.11
CA GLU A 245 45.09 28.92 -9.95
C GLU A 245 45.45 30.24 -10.65
N GLN A 246 44.44 30.98 -11.15
CA GLN A 246 44.65 32.29 -11.75
C GLN A 246 45.22 33.32 -10.77
N LEU A 247 44.77 33.31 -9.52
CA LEU A 247 45.30 34.20 -8.47
C LEU A 247 46.76 33.87 -8.14
N LEU A 248 47.08 32.58 -7.98
CA LEU A 248 48.46 32.14 -7.71
C LEU A 248 49.43 32.51 -8.84
N TYR A 249 48.98 32.45 -10.10
CA TYR A 249 49.80 32.87 -11.24
C TYR A 249 50.06 34.39 -11.25
N SER A 250 49.04 35.20 -10.94
CA SER A 250 49.18 36.66 -10.87
C SER A 250 50.17 37.12 -9.79
N ASP A 251 50.18 36.48 -8.62
CA ASP A 251 51.10 36.82 -7.53
C ASP A 251 52.55 36.43 -7.85
N ALA A 252 52.75 35.34 -8.59
CA ALA A 252 54.07 34.86 -9.02
C ALA A 252 54.72 35.79 -10.07
N ASP A 253 53.94 36.48 -10.89
CA ASP A 253 54.45 37.46 -11.85
C ASP A 253 54.75 38.81 -11.18
N GLY A 254 53.92 39.22 -10.21
CA GLY A 254 54.14 40.43 -9.41
C GLY A 254 55.38 40.40 -8.50
N THR A 255 55.89 39.21 -8.16
CA THR A 255 57.12 39.04 -7.36
C THR A 255 58.41 39.15 -8.17
N LYS A 256 58.35 39.24 -9.51
CA LYS A 256 59.50 39.43 -10.40
C LYS A 256 59.79 40.89 -10.73
N SER A 257 59.44 41.85 -9.87
CA SER A 257 59.97 43.22 -9.97
C SER A 257 61.40 43.26 -9.43
N PRO A 258 62.43 43.41 -10.28
CA PRO A 258 63.82 43.46 -9.83
C PRO A 258 64.13 44.81 -9.16
N ILE A 259 64.83 44.76 -8.03
CA ILE A 259 65.78 45.81 -7.62
C ILE A 259 67.12 45.44 -8.24
#